data_AF-A0A1N6JTX0-F1
#
_entry.id   AF-A0A1N6JTX0-F1
#
_cell.length_a   1.000
_cell.length_b   1.000
_cell.length_c   1.000
_cell.angle_alpha   90.00
_cell.angle_beta   90.00
_cell.angle_gamma   90.00
#
_symmetry.space_group_name_H-M   'P 1'
#
loop_
_entity.id
_entity.type
_entity.pdbx_description
1 polymer ?
#
loop_
_entity_poly.entity_id
_entity_poly.type
_entity_poly.pdbx_seq_one_letter_code
_entity_poly.pdbx_strand_id
1 'polypeptide(L)'
;MLHAVDAPMPPEGPNNWSNETKEKHADTIRKMNEHENELLNMRFSWFTTLQGLLFASLGFVWKDSPLFVMIIISIMGITVALSFLSAIKLTRAAYNNLSQWWDKHLSDYDGPPLKALQLNSKMTFIRFFRPWRIMPWIFISAWAILLIYRIAA
;
A
#
# COMPACT_ATOMS: atom_id res chain seq x y z
N MET A 1 -4.09 19.82 12.25
CA MET A 1 -5.42 20.33 11.88
C MET A 1 -5.87 19.60 10.64
N LEU A 2 -6.68 18.54 10.81
CA LEU A 2 -7.38 17.88 9.71
C LEU A 2 -8.56 18.79 9.36
N HIS A 3 -8.51 19.45 8.20
CA HIS A 3 -9.73 19.99 7.63
C HIS A 3 -10.61 18.79 7.29
N ALA A 4 -11.60 18.52 8.14
CA ALA A 4 -12.79 17.81 7.70
C ALA A 4 -13.29 18.58 6.48
N VAL A 5 -13.24 17.94 5.31
CA VAL A 5 -13.94 18.43 4.14
C VAL A 5 -15.41 18.20 4.48
N ASP A 6 -16.00 19.16 5.18
CA ASP A 6 -17.44 19.32 5.32
C ASP A 6 -17.94 19.73 3.93
N ALA A 7 -17.99 18.74 3.03
CA ALA A 7 -18.88 18.85 1.89
C ALA A 7 -20.27 19.07 2.48
N PRO A 8 -20.99 20.15 2.13
CA PRO A 8 -22.31 20.39 2.66
C PRO A 8 -23.15 19.16 2.33
N MET A 9 -23.49 18.36 3.34
CA MET A 9 -24.43 17.27 3.14
C MET A 9 -25.73 17.95 2.71
N PRO A 10 -26.22 17.70 1.48
CA PRO A 10 -27.51 18.21 1.10
C PRO A 10 -28.55 17.70 2.11
N PRO A 11 -29.62 18.47 2.39
CA PRO A 11 -30.65 18.10 3.37
C PRO A 11 -31.41 16.80 3.02
N GLU A 12 -31.12 16.22 1.86
CA GLU A 12 -31.80 15.06 1.29
C GLU A 12 -30.90 13.82 1.41
N GLY A 13 -31.45 12.73 1.94
CA GLY A 13 -30.72 11.48 2.16
C GLY A 13 -30.08 10.90 0.90
N PRO A 14 -29.14 9.94 1.05
CA PRO A 14 -28.29 9.44 -0.04
C PRO A 14 -29.04 8.92 -1.27
N ASN A 15 -30.30 8.51 -1.11
CA ASN A 15 -31.12 7.92 -2.15
C ASN A 15 -31.75 8.97 -3.08
N ASN A 16 -31.66 10.26 -2.76
CA ASN A 16 -32.31 11.35 -3.51
C ASN A 16 -31.30 12.30 -4.17
N TRP A 17 -30.01 11.93 -4.22
CA TRP A 17 -29.00 12.75 -4.87
C TRP A 17 -29.28 12.92 -6.36
N SER A 18 -29.19 14.15 -6.86
CA SER A 18 -29.22 14.43 -8.29
C SER A 18 -28.06 13.72 -9.00
N ASN A 19 -28.24 13.40 -10.29
CA ASN A 19 -27.19 12.75 -11.08
C ASN A 19 -25.89 13.57 -11.11
N GLU A 20 -25.99 14.90 -11.14
CA GLU A 20 -24.84 15.82 -11.04
C GLU A 20 -24.09 15.66 -9.71
N THR A 21 -24.80 15.52 -8.59
CA THR A 21 -24.20 15.32 -7.26
C THR A 21 -23.48 13.97 -7.19
N LYS A 22 -24.11 12.91 -7.71
CA LYS A 22 -23.50 11.57 -7.79
C LYS A 22 -22.23 11.58 -8.64
N GLU A 23 -22.26 12.25 -9.79
CA GLU A 23 -21.09 12.37 -10.67
C GLU A 23 -19.95 13.14 -10.01
N LYS A 24 -20.24 14.24 -9.28
CA LYS A 24 -19.23 15.00 -8.55
C LYS A 24 -18.56 14.18 -7.45
N HIS A 25 -19.33 13.40 -6.69
CA HIS A 25 -18.77 12.47 -5.70
C HIS A 25 -17.97 11.37 -6.38
N ALA A 26 -18.45 10.84 -7.51
CA ALA A 26 -17.74 9.82 -8.27
C ALA A 26 -16.37 10.30 -8.74
N ASP A 27 -16.30 11.51 -9.30
CA ASP A 27 -15.04 12.14 -9.72
C ASP A 27 -14.09 12.40 -8.54
N THR A 28 -14.62 12.89 -7.42
CA THR A 28 -13.83 13.11 -6.20
C THR A 28 -13.18 11.81 -5.70
N ILE A 29 -13.93 10.72 -5.68
CA ILE A 29 -13.44 9.41 -5.23
C ILE A 29 -12.40 8.85 -6.21
N ARG A 30 -12.59 9.03 -7.52
CA ARG A 30 -11.60 8.63 -8.53
C ARG A 30 -10.29 9.39 -8.33
N LYS A 31 -10.35 10.71 -8.11
CA LYS A 31 -9.16 11.54 -7.80
C LYS A 31 -8.47 11.10 -6.51
N MET A 32 -9.22 10.78 -5.45
CA MET A 32 -8.65 10.23 -4.21
C MET A 32 -7.93 8.89 -4.46
N ASN A 33 -8.53 8.01 -5.26
CA ASN A 33 -7.93 6.71 -5.58
C ASN A 33 -6.67 6.83 -6.45
N GLU A 34 -6.66 7.77 -7.39
CA GLU A 34 -5.47 8.09 -8.19
C GLU A 34 -4.33 8.60 -7.30
N HIS A 35 -4.63 9.53 -6.39
CA HIS A 35 -3.65 10.05 -5.44
C HIS A 35 -3.10 8.98 -4.50
N GLU A 36 -3.95 8.08 -3.98
CA GLU A 36 -3.49 6.93 -3.18
C GLU A 36 -2.58 5.99 -3.97
N ASN A 37 -2.85 5.77 -5.26
CA ASN A 37 -2.00 4.95 -6.11
C ASN A 37 -0.63 5.60 -6.35
N GLU A 38 -0.60 6.92 -6.58
CA GLU A 38 0.64 7.69 -6.68
C GLU A 38 1.46 7.62 -5.39
N LEU A 39 0.79 7.82 -4.24
CA LEU A 39 1.43 7.76 -2.93
C LEU A 39 2.00 6.36 -2.63
N LEU A 40 1.27 5.30 -2.99
CA LEU A 40 1.76 3.93 -2.91
C LEU A 40 3.00 3.72 -3.79
N ASN A 41 2.99 4.23 -5.02
CA ASN A 41 4.13 4.14 -5.93
C ASN A 41 5.37 4.85 -5.38
N MET A 42 5.21 6.07 -4.84
CA MET A 42 6.29 6.80 -4.18
C MET A 42 6.85 6.03 -2.98
N ARG A 43 5.98 5.53 -2.10
CA ARG A 43 6.42 4.72 -0.93
C ARG A 43 7.15 3.46 -1.37
N PHE A 44 6.67 2.80 -2.43
CA PHE A 44 7.31 1.60 -2.97
C PHE A 44 8.69 1.91 -3.56
N SER A 45 8.83 3.02 -4.30
CA SER A 45 10.11 3.49 -4.83
C SER A 45 11.13 3.76 -3.72
N TRP A 46 10.72 4.47 -2.66
CA TRP A 46 11.57 4.71 -1.49
C TRP A 46 11.94 3.42 -0.76
N PHE A 47 10.99 2.50 -0.61
CA PHE A 47 11.25 1.18 -0.04
C PHE A 47 12.32 0.42 -0.84
N THR A 48 12.18 0.32 -2.16
CA THR A 48 13.15 -0.38 -3.01
C THR A 48 14.53 0.28 -2.99
N THR A 49 14.57 1.61 -2.99
CA THR A 49 15.83 2.37 -2.92
C THR A 49 16.55 2.11 -1.60
N LEU A 50 15.84 2.17 -0.47
CA LEU A 50 16.42 1.91 0.86
C LEU A 50 16.92 0.46 0.98
N GLN A 51 16.16 -0.52 0.50
CA GLN A 51 16.60 -1.92 0.48
C GLN A 51 17.87 -2.09 -0.36
N GLY A 52 17.90 -1.51 -1.57
CA GLY A 52 19.08 -1.55 -2.44
C GLY A 52 20.33 -0.94 -1.79
N LEU A 53 20.19 0.21 -1.13
CA LEU A 53 21.30 0.84 -0.41
C LEU A 53 21.81 -0.02 0.75
N LEU A 54 20.93 -0.70 1.47
CA LEU A 54 21.31 -1.60 2.57
C LEU A 54 22.01 -2.87 2.04
N PHE A 55 21.60 -3.41 0.90
CA PHE A 55 22.34 -4.52 0.27
C PHE A 55 23.70 -4.08 -0.27
N ALA A 56 23.78 -2.89 -0.86
CA ALA A 56 25.04 -2.32 -1.31
C ALA A 56 26.00 -2.11 -0.12
N SER A 57 25.51 -1.55 0.99
CA SER A 57 26.32 -1.38 2.20
C SER A 57 26.80 -2.71 2.76
N LEU A 58 25.93 -3.74 2.79
CA LEU A 58 26.30 -5.10 3.18
C LEU A 58 27.46 -5.66 2.32
N GLY A 59 27.43 -5.42 1.02
CA GLY A 59 28.49 -5.84 0.10
C GLY A 59 29.86 -5.25 0.45
N PHE A 60 29.92 -3.98 0.87
CA PHE A 60 31.17 -3.34 1.30
C PHE A 60 31.70 -3.91 2.62
N VAL A 61 30.81 -4.25 3.55
CA VAL A 61 31.19 -4.73 4.90
C VAL A 61 31.38 -6.25 4.98
N TRP A 62 31.15 -7.00 3.90
CA TRP A 62 31.05 -8.47 3.92
C TRP A 62 32.30 -9.20 4.43
N LYS A 63 33.51 -8.72 4.11
CA LYS A 63 34.75 -9.44 4.43
C LYS A 63 35.35 -9.05 5.78
N ASP A 64 35.44 -7.75 6.06
CA ASP A 64 36.32 -7.23 7.12
C ASP A 64 35.57 -6.62 8.31
N SER A 65 34.24 -6.65 8.32
CA SER A 65 33.46 -6.00 9.37
C SER A 65 33.04 -6.92 10.50
N PRO A 66 32.97 -6.40 11.74
CA PRO A 66 32.51 -7.15 12.89
C PRO A 66 31.06 -7.59 12.70
N LEU A 67 30.75 -8.80 13.19
CA LEU A 67 29.44 -9.45 13.08
C LEU A 67 28.28 -8.53 13.51
N PHE A 68 28.53 -7.68 14.51
CA PHE A 68 27.59 -6.68 15.00
C PHE A 68 27.07 -5.71 13.91
N VAL A 69 27.94 -5.24 13.01
CA VAL A 69 27.55 -4.29 11.95
C VAL A 69 26.59 -4.94 10.96
N MET A 70 26.82 -6.21 10.61
CA MET A 70 25.92 -6.97 9.74
C MET A 70 24.55 -7.23 10.38
N ILE A 71 24.52 -7.52 11.68
CA ILE A 71 23.27 -7.65 12.43
C ILE A 71 22.49 -6.35 12.39
N ILE A 72 23.13 -5.19 12.64
CA ILE A 72 22.46 -3.90 12.59
C ILE A 72 21.84 -3.65 11.21
N ILE A 73 22.63 -3.82 10.13
CA ILE A 73 22.15 -3.60 8.76
C ILE A 73 20.95 -4.51 8.45
N SER A 74 21.01 -5.77 8.89
CA SER A 74 19.92 -6.73 8.68
C SER A 74 18.66 -6.37 9.46
N ILE A 75 18.79 -5.96 10.73
CA ILE A 75 17.67 -5.49 11.55
C ILE A 75 17.06 -4.22 10.94
N MET A 76 17.87 -3.30 10.43
CA MET A 76 17.40 -2.11 9.73
C MET A 76 16.60 -2.49 8.47
N GLY A 77 17.11 -3.43 7.68
CA GLY A 77 16.42 -3.94 6.49
C GLY A 77 15.05 -4.55 6.80
N ILE A 78 14.97 -5.36 7.84
CA ILE A 78 13.70 -5.94 8.33
C ILE A 78 12.77 -4.83 8.83
N THR A 79 13.27 -3.87 9.61
CA THR A 79 12.47 -2.77 10.17
C THR A 79 11.86 -1.90 9.06
N VAL A 80 12.63 -1.56 8.03
CA VAL A 80 12.14 -0.82 6.86
C VAL A 80 11.03 -1.61 6.14
N ALA A 81 11.20 -2.92 5.97
CA ALA A 81 10.19 -3.77 5.35
C ALA A 81 8.90 -3.88 6.18
N LEU A 82 9.01 -3.98 7.51
CA LEU A 82 7.85 -3.99 8.41
C LEU A 82 7.11 -2.65 8.42
N SER A 83 7.84 -1.53 8.40
CA SER A 83 7.27 -0.18 8.29
C SER A 83 6.49 -0.01 6.97
N PHE A 84 7.03 -0.52 5.85
CA PHE A 84 6.31 -0.47 4.58
C PHE A 84 5.06 -1.37 4.58
N LEU A 85 5.12 -2.55 5.22
CA LEU A 85 3.94 -3.41 5.40
C LEU A 85 2.83 -2.75 6.20
N SER A 86 3.15 -1.99 7.26
CA SER A 86 2.15 -1.27 8.04
C SER A 86 1.49 -0.16 7.22
N ALA A 87 2.28 0.57 6.41
CA ALA A 87 1.75 1.59 5.50
C ALA A 87 0.78 1.00 4.47
N ILE A 88 1.09 -0.15 3.88
CA ILE A 88 0.18 -0.84 2.95
C ILE A 88 -1.11 -1.27 3.64
N LYS A 89 -1.04 -1.78 4.88
CA LYS A 89 -2.24 -2.18 5.64
C LYS A 89 -3.17 -0.99 5.85
N LEU A 90 -2.62 0.18 6.17
CA LEU A 90 -3.41 1.40 6.37
C LEU A 90 -4.09 1.87 5.08
N THR A 91 -3.35 1.94 3.96
CA THR A 91 -3.95 2.29 2.66
C THR A 91 -5.04 1.31 2.24
N ARG A 92 -4.86 0.01 2.54
CA ARG A 92 -5.90 -1.00 2.26
C ARG A 92 -7.16 -0.79 3.10
N ALA A 93 -7.02 -0.40 4.37
CA ALA A 93 -8.15 -0.07 5.23
C ALA A 93 -8.89 1.16 4.69
N ALA A 94 -8.17 2.21 4.29
CA ALA A 94 -8.76 3.40 3.67
C ALA A 94 -9.52 3.07 2.38
N TYR A 95 -8.92 2.27 1.49
CA TYR A 95 -9.58 1.82 0.26
C TYR A 95 -10.84 0.98 0.52
N ASN A 96 -10.79 0.09 1.52
CA ASN A 96 -11.96 -0.72 1.89
C ASN A 96 -13.10 0.16 2.43
N ASN A 97 -12.79 1.13 3.28
CA ASN A 97 -13.78 2.08 3.79
C ASN A 97 -14.40 2.90 2.66
N LEU A 98 -13.58 3.37 1.72
CA LEU A 98 -14.02 4.13 0.55
C LEU A 98 -14.90 3.29 -0.38
N SER A 99 -14.54 2.02 -0.60
CA SER A 99 -15.37 1.08 -1.36
C SER A 99 -16.72 0.82 -0.66
N GLN A 100 -16.73 0.62 0.66
CA GLN A 100 -17.98 0.42 1.39
C GLN A 100 -18.87 1.66 1.35
N TRP A 101 -18.26 2.85 1.44
CA TRP A 101 -18.98 4.11 1.27
C TRP A 101 -19.59 4.21 -0.12
N TRP A 102 -18.83 3.90 -1.18
CA TRP A 102 -19.32 3.87 -2.56
C TRP A 102 -20.50 2.92 -2.73
N ASP A 103 -20.34 1.67 -2.29
CA ASP A 103 -21.37 0.64 -2.43
C ASP A 103 -22.67 1.01 -1.67
N LYS A 104 -22.57 1.83 -0.61
CA LYS A 104 -23.72 2.30 0.18
C LYS A 104 -24.41 3.55 -0.40
N HIS A 105 -23.67 4.47 -1.03
CA HIS A 105 -24.20 5.80 -1.42
C HIS A 105 -24.35 5.99 -2.93
N LEU A 106 -23.65 5.19 -3.75
CA LEU A 106 -23.65 5.25 -5.22
C LEU A 106 -23.97 3.88 -5.84
N SER A 107 -24.84 3.09 -5.20
CA SER A 107 -25.23 1.77 -5.70
C SER A 107 -26.02 1.81 -7.01
N ASP A 108 -26.72 2.91 -7.28
CA ASP A 108 -27.57 3.15 -8.44
C ASP A 108 -26.94 4.12 -9.47
N TYR A 109 -25.63 4.35 -9.38
CA TYR A 109 -24.90 5.19 -10.32
C TYR A 109 -24.55 4.44 -11.60
N ASP A 110 -25.10 4.87 -12.73
CA ASP A 110 -24.92 4.26 -14.07
C ASP A 110 -23.59 4.59 -14.76
N GLY A 111 -22.69 5.35 -14.12
CA GLY A 111 -21.41 5.74 -14.70
C GLY A 111 -20.29 4.72 -14.51
N PRO A 112 -19.05 5.04 -14.95
CA PRO A 112 -17.91 4.12 -14.89
C PRO A 112 -17.64 3.60 -13.46
N PRO A 113 -17.45 2.29 -13.28
CA PRO A 113 -17.32 1.69 -11.95
C PRO A 113 -16.02 2.14 -11.26
N LEU A 114 -16.08 2.29 -9.93
CA LEU A 114 -14.90 2.62 -9.11
C LEU A 114 -13.79 1.54 -9.20
N LYS A 115 -14.19 0.28 -9.36
CA LYS A 115 -13.28 -0.85 -9.51
C LYS A 115 -13.12 -1.17 -10.99
N ALA A 116 -12.05 -0.65 -11.61
CA ALA A 116 -11.69 -1.01 -12.98
C ALA A 116 -11.44 -2.52 -13.18
N LEU A 117 -11.16 -3.26 -12.10
CA LEU A 117 -10.89 -4.69 -12.12
C LEU A 117 -11.80 -5.41 -11.11
N GLN A 118 -13.03 -5.74 -11.52
CA GLN A 118 -13.86 -6.73 -10.82
C GLN A 118 -13.29 -8.13 -11.11
N LEU A 119 -12.15 -8.45 -10.48
CA LEU A 119 -11.58 -9.80 -10.56
C LEU A 119 -12.61 -10.79 -10.02
N ASN A 120 -13.08 -11.67 -10.91
CA ASN A 120 -13.92 -12.81 -10.55
C ASN A 120 -13.26 -13.58 -9.39
N SER A 121 -14.05 -13.95 -8.39
CA SER A 121 -13.62 -14.60 -7.14
C SER A 121 -12.74 -15.85 -7.36
N LYS A 122 -12.80 -16.46 -8.55
CA LYS A 122 -11.97 -17.60 -8.95
C LYS A 122 -10.50 -17.28 -9.23
N MET A 123 -10.09 -16.02 -9.37
CA MET A 123 -8.68 -15.59 -9.59
C MET A 123 -8.00 -15.04 -8.34
N THR A 124 -8.25 -15.64 -7.18
CA THR A 124 -7.62 -15.26 -5.89
C THR A 124 -6.09 -15.30 -5.93
N PHE A 125 -5.50 -16.18 -6.76
CA PHE A 125 -4.05 -16.32 -6.89
C PHE A 125 -3.38 -15.04 -7.45
N ILE A 126 -3.96 -14.44 -8.49
CA ILE A 126 -3.45 -13.19 -9.09
C ILE A 126 -3.57 -12.02 -8.08
N ARG A 127 -4.58 -12.07 -7.20
CA ARG A 127 -4.76 -11.09 -6.13
C ARG A 127 -3.70 -11.22 -5.04
N PHE A 128 -3.13 -12.41 -4.85
CA PHE A 128 -2.00 -12.63 -3.95
C PHE A 128 -0.67 -12.19 -4.58
N PHE A 129 -0.47 -12.47 -5.87
CA PHE A 129 0.72 -12.13 -6.67
C PHE A 129 0.84 -10.66 -7.08
N ARG A 130 0.28 -9.74 -6.30
CA ARG A 130 0.50 -8.31 -6.51
C ARG A 130 1.91 -7.95 -6.04
N PRO A 131 2.79 -7.39 -6.90
CA PRO A 131 4.20 -7.16 -6.58
C PRO A 131 4.42 -6.43 -5.25
N TRP A 132 3.63 -5.39 -4.99
CA TRP A 132 3.68 -4.62 -3.75
C TRP A 132 3.37 -5.41 -2.48
N ARG A 133 2.69 -6.56 -2.58
CA ARG A 133 2.37 -7.43 -1.45
C ARG A 133 3.49 -8.44 -1.17
N ILE A 134 4.11 -8.98 -2.21
CA ILE A 134 5.12 -10.04 -2.08
C ILE A 134 6.51 -9.46 -1.79
N MET A 135 6.85 -8.31 -2.40
CA MET A 135 8.18 -7.71 -2.28
C MET A 135 8.69 -7.55 -0.84
N PRO A 136 7.90 -7.04 0.13
CA PRO A 136 8.40 -6.88 1.50
C PRO A 136 8.73 -8.22 2.16
N TRP A 137 7.97 -9.28 1.87
CA TRP A 137 8.25 -10.62 2.39
C TRP A 137 9.53 -11.21 1.80
N ILE A 138 9.79 -10.99 0.50
CA ILE A 138 11.05 -11.39 -0.14
C ILE A 138 12.23 -10.74 0.60
N PHE A 139 12.18 -9.42 0.82
CA PHE A 139 13.27 -8.73 1.51
C PHE A 139 13.43 -9.17 2.98
N ILE A 140 12.34 -9.34 3.72
CA ILE A 140 12.40 -9.89 5.09
C ILE A 140 13.06 -11.28 5.09
N SER A 141 12.66 -12.15 4.15
CA SER A 141 13.25 -13.49 4.05
C SER A 141 14.72 -13.45 3.69
N ALA A 142 15.13 -12.56 2.77
CA ALA A 142 16.53 -12.39 2.39
C ALA A 142 17.39 -11.94 3.59
N TRP A 143 16.94 -10.95 4.34
CA TRP A 143 17.64 -10.50 5.55
C TRP A 143 17.68 -11.56 6.65
N ALA A 144 16.59 -12.31 6.85
CA ALA A 144 16.55 -13.39 7.82
C ALA A 144 17.52 -14.53 7.46
N ILE A 145 17.57 -14.93 6.18
CA ILE A 145 18.49 -15.97 5.70
C ILE A 145 19.95 -15.51 5.90
N LEU A 146 20.27 -14.26 5.56
CA LEU A 146 21.62 -13.72 5.74
C LEU A 146 22.04 -13.68 7.22
N LEU A 147 21.12 -13.28 8.10
CA LEU A 147 21.35 -13.24 9.54
C LEU A 147 21.58 -14.64 10.10
N ILE A 148 20.75 -15.62 9.71
CA ILE A 148 20.93 -17.02 10.13
C ILE A 148 22.25 -17.59 9.60
N TYR A 149 22.54 -17.39 8.32
CA TYR A 149 23.79 -17.84 7.70
C TYR A 149 25.01 -17.30 8.44
N ARG A 150 25.00 -16.01 8.79
CA ARG A 150 26.14 -15.36 9.44
C ARG A 150 26.28 -15.68 10.94
N ILE A 151 25.21 -16.09 11.61
CA ILE A 151 25.28 -16.58 13.00
C ILE A 151 25.72 -18.06 13.04
N ALA A 152 25.34 -18.84 12.04
CA ALA A 152 25.65 -20.26 11.96
C ALA A 152 27.05 -20.58 11.39
N ALA A 153 27.62 -19.66 10.60
CA ALA A 153 28.98 -19.75 10.03
C ALA A 153 30.01 -19.09 10.94
#